data_AF-A0A962W826-F1
#
_entry.id   AF-A0A962W826-F1
#
_cell.length_a   1.000
_cell.length_b   1.000
_cell.length_c   1.000
_cell.angle_alpha   90.00
_cell.angle_beta   90.00
_cell.angle_gamma   90.00
#
_symmetry.space_group_name_H-M   'P 1'
#
loop_
_entity.id
_entity.type
_entity.pdbx_description
1 polymer ?
#
loop_
_entity_poly.entity_id
_entity_poly.type
_entity_poly.pdbx_seq_one_letter_code
_entity_poly.pdbx_strand_id
1 'polypeptide(L)'
;RLVLLDGLTPEPVAEDLFPSQLRKYVEDKHYWRARDNRVYATVEAAVASRAGEKLSTEAAEALVRRNLQPCEGGYTWTTDLRLRGASAVKLTAGQIRAVLGGLSMPTLLLMAEDGLGKHPALAAAARQSIANLQLETVAGGHHGHMEAPVVAVASRINRFLQY
;
A
#
# COMPACT_ATOMS: atom_id res chain seq x y z
N ARG A 1 -1.57 18.53 8.35
CA ARG A 1 -2.43 17.36 8.68
C ARG A 1 -1.99 16.20 7.80
N LEU A 2 -2.17 14.97 8.28
CA LEU A 2 -1.86 13.74 7.54
C LEU A 2 -3.08 12.82 7.59
N VAL A 3 -3.42 12.17 6.48
CA VAL A 3 -4.50 11.17 6.40
C VAL A 3 -3.89 9.87 5.88
N LEU A 4 -4.07 8.80 6.64
CA LEU A 4 -3.59 7.46 6.36
C LEU A 4 -4.79 6.54 6.14
N LEU A 5 -4.81 5.83 5.02
CA LEU A 5 -5.89 4.92 4.62
C LEU A 5 -5.37 3.49 4.62
N ASP A 6 -5.74 2.72 5.64
CA ASP A 6 -5.37 1.32 5.84
C ASP A 6 -3.88 1.01 5.61
N GLY A 7 -3.02 1.96 5.99
CA GLY A 7 -1.57 1.91 5.83
C GLY A 7 -0.89 2.75 6.90
N LEU A 8 0.11 2.19 7.56
CA LEU A 8 0.81 2.86 8.65
C LEU A 8 2.33 2.77 8.48
N THR A 9 2.88 1.56 8.53
CA THR A 9 4.32 1.30 8.44
C THR A 9 4.59 0.00 7.70
N PRO A 10 5.78 -0.18 7.11
CA PRO A 10 6.23 -1.50 6.70
C PRO A 10 6.43 -2.42 7.92
N GLU A 11 6.55 -3.72 7.66
CA GLU A 11 7.00 -4.66 8.69
C GLU A 11 8.47 -4.39 9.04
N PRO A 12 8.82 -4.31 10.34
CA PRO A 12 10.20 -4.12 10.75
C PRO A 12 11.06 -5.33 10.41
N VAL A 13 12.31 -5.09 10.03
CA VAL A 13 13.31 -6.14 9.83
C VAL A 13 14.45 -5.94 10.84
N ALA A 14 14.89 -7.03 11.46
CA ALA A 14 16.02 -7.01 12.39
C ALA A 14 17.33 -6.65 11.66
N GLU A 15 18.21 -5.93 12.35
CA GLU A 15 19.43 -5.37 11.74
C GLU A 15 20.46 -6.42 11.32
N ASP A 16 20.48 -7.58 11.99
CA ASP A 16 21.30 -8.74 11.65
C ASP A 16 20.91 -9.40 10.32
N LEU A 17 19.67 -9.20 9.86
CA LEU A 17 19.20 -9.61 8.53
C LEU A 17 19.62 -8.66 7.41
N PHE A 18 20.29 -7.54 7.73
CA PHE A 18 20.70 -6.57 6.72
C PHE A 18 21.57 -7.16 5.59
N PRO A 19 22.60 -8.00 5.84
CA PRO A 19 23.43 -8.55 4.77
C PRO A 19 22.65 -9.43 3.80
N SER A 20 21.71 -10.24 4.29
CA SER A 20 20.87 -11.10 3.44
C SER A 20 19.84 -10.28 2.66
N GLN A 21 19.25 -9.26 3.29
CA GLN A 21 18.34 -8.31 2.63
C GLN A 21 19.05 -7.55 1.51
N LEU A 22 20.28 -7.10 1.74
CA LEU A 22 21.08 -6.39 0.74
C LEU A 22 21.47 -7.31 -0.42
N ARG A 23 21.87 -8.56 -0.14
CA ARG A 23 22.13 -9.57 -1.18
C ARG A 23 20.89 -9.77 -2.06
N LYS A 24 19.73 -9.97 -1.45
CA LYS A 24 18.46 -10.14 -2.17
C LYS A 24 18.14 -8.94 -3.07
N TYR A 25 18.35 -7.72 -2.59
CA TYR A 25 18.19 -6.52 -3.42
C TYR A 25 19.07 -6.54 -4.66
N VAL A 26 20.36 -6.90 -4.53
CA VAL A 26 21.29 -6.96 -5.66
C VAL A 26 20.82 -8.00 -6.68
N GLU A 27 20.49 -9.21 -6.22
CA GLU A 27 20.01 -10.30 -7.07
C GLU A 27 18.70 -9.93 -7.79
N ASP A 28 17.70 -9.43 -7.05
CA ASP A 28 16.41 -8.99 -7.59
C ASP A 28 16.57 -7.87 -8.62
N LYS A 29 17.49 -6.93 -8.38
CA LYS A 29 17.75 -5.83 -9.31
C LYS A 29 18.27 -6.34 -10.65
N HIS A 30 19.17 -7.32 -10.65
CA HIS A 30 19.63 -7.94 -11.90
C HIS A 30 18.50 -8.73 -12.56
N TYR A 31 17.76 -9.51 -11.79
CA TYR A 31 16.66 -10.34 -12.26
C TYR A 31 15.53 -9.52 -12.92
N TRP A 32 15.11 -8.41 -12.33
CA TRP A 32 14.00 -7.60 -12.84
C TRP A 32 14.41 -6.63 -13.95
N ARG A 33 15.68 -6.23 -14.03
CA ARG A 33 16.18 -5.40 -15.14
C ARG A 33 16.27 -6.14 -16.47
N ALA A 34 16.37 -7.45 -16.44
CA ALA A 34 16.50 -8.30 -17.62
C ALA A 34 15.14 -8.80 -18.15
N ARG A 35 14.02 -8.28 -17.65
CA ARG A 35 12.66 -8.72 -18.00
C ARG A 35 11.83 -7.59 -18.55
N ASP A 36 10.81 -7.99 -19.30
CA ASP A 36 9.75 -7.12 -19.79
C ASP A 36 8.42 -7.43 -19.09
N ASN A 37 7.54 -6.44 -19.09
CA ASN A 37 6.19 -6.62 -18.59
C ASN A 37 5.41 -7.63 -19.44
N ARG A 38 4.53 -8.38 -18.78
CA ARG A 38 3.59 -9.28 -19.45
C ARG A 38 2.68 -8.49 -20.40
N VAL A 39 2.48 -9.03 -21.60
CA VAL A 39 1.48 -8.56 -22.58
C VAL A 39 0.18 -9.33 -22.38
N TYR A 40 -0.94 -8.60 -22.44
CA TYR A 40 -2.30 -9.11 -22.41
C TYR A 40 -2.98 -8.80 -23.74
N ALA A 41 -3.71 -9.77 -24.29
CA ALA A 41 -4.42 -9.58 -25.56
C ALA A 41 -5.52 -8.51 -25.46
N THR A 42 -6.17 -8.38 -24.29
CA THR A 42 -7.23 -7.40 -24.05
C THR A 42 -7.09 -6.74 -22.68
N VAL A 43 -7.73 -5.58 -22.50
CA VAL A 43 -7.78 -4.87 -21.21
C VAL A 43 -8.50 -5.73 -20.18
N GLU A 44 -9.56 -6.42 -20.57
CA GLU A 44 -10.38 -7.28 -19.70
C GLU A 44 -9.55 -8.43 -19.12
N ALA A 45 -8.65 -9.01 -19.91
CA ALA A 45 -7.72 -10.04 -19.43
C ALA A 45 -6.75 -9.50 -18.37
N ALA A 46 -6.30 -8.25 -18.52
CA ALA A 46 -5.48 -7.59 -17.52
C ALA A 46 -6.28 -7.25 -16.25
N VAL A 47 -7.53 -6.78 -16.39
CA VAL A 47 -8.46 -6.51 -15.27
C VAL A 47 -8.72 -7.79 -14.49
N ALA A 48 -9.05 -8.88 -15.17
CA ALA A 48 -9.27 -10.19 -14.55
C ALA A 48 -8.03 -10.70 -13.79
N SER A 49 -6.82 -10.35 -14.26
CA SER A 49 -5.59 -10.70 -13.55
C SER A 49 -5.32 -9.87 -12.29
N ARG A 50 -6.03 -8.75 -12.11
CA ARG A 50 -5.89 -7.83 -10.98
C ARG A 50 -7.05 -7.90 -9.99
N ALA A 51 -8.26 -8.17 -10.47
CA ALA A 51 -9.45 -8.40 -9.67
C ALA A 51 -9.31 -9.68 -8.82
N GLY A 52 -10.02 -9.73 -7.69
CA GLY A 52 -10.05 -10.91 -6.83
C GLY A 52 -10.72 -10.63 -5.49
N GLU A 53 -10.52 -11.50 -4.51
CA GLU A 53 -11.19 -11.42 -3.20
C GLU A 53 -10.96 -10.09 -2.45
N LYS A 54 -9.86 -9.39 -2.73
CA LYS A 54 -9.43 -8.18 -2.01
C LYS A 54 -9.60 -6.88 -2.81
N LEU A 55 -10.12 -6.96 -4.03
CA LEU A 55 -10.29 -5.82 -4.93
C LEU A 55 -11.38 -6.14 -5.96
N SER A 56 -12.48 -5.39 -5.90
CA SER A 56 -13.60 -5.52 -6.84
C SER A 56 -13.16 -5.35 -8.29
N THR A 57 -13.95 -5.91 -9.22
CA THR A 57 -13.69 -5.78 -10.66
C THR A 57 -13.66 -4.32 -11.09
N GLU A 58 -14.57 -3.49 -10.57
CA GLU A 58 -14.68 -2.07 -10.89
C GLU A 58 -13.46 -1.29 -10.40
N ALA A 59 -13.00 -1.56 -9.16
CA ALA A 59 -11.81 -0.94 -8.62
C ALA A 59 -10.53 -1.40 -9.36
N ALA A 60 -10.45 -2.69 -9.72
CA ALA A 60 -9.39 -3.23 -10.55
C ALA A 60 -9.37 -2.57 -11.94
N GLU A 61 -10.54 -2.40 -12.56
CA GLU A 61 -10.66 -1.75 -13.86
C GLU A 61 -10.12 -0.32 -13.86
N ALA A 62 -10.50 0.48 -12.86
CA ALA A 62 -10.01 1.85 -12.71
C ALA A 62 -8.47 1.91 -12.61
N LEU A 63 -7.86 1.00 -11.84
CA LEU A 63 -6.40 0.92 -11.71
C LEU A 63 -5.72 0.44 -12.99
N VAL A 64 -6.27 -0.60 -13.62
CA VAL A 64 -5.69 -1.27 -14.79
C VAL A 64 -5.74 -0.36 -16.01
N ARG A 65 -6.87 0.30 -16.27
CA ARG A 65 -6.99 1.24 -17.41
C ARG A 65 -5.95 2.35 -17.36
N ARG A 66 -5.61 2.83 -16.15
CA ARG A 66 -4.57 3.84 -15.95
C ARG A 66 -3.14 3.29 -16.08
N ASN A 67 -2.93 2.00 -15.82
CA ASN A 67 -1.60 1.36 -15.77
C ASN A 67 -1.28 0.56 -17.04
N LEU A 68 -2.12 0.59 -18.06
CA LEU A 68 -1.87 -0.08 -19.33
C LEU A 68 -1.49 0.93 -20.42
N GLN A 69 -0.65 0.47 -21.34
CA GLN A 69 -0.40 1.12 -22.61
C GLN A 69 -0.52 0.08 -23.76
N PRO A 70 -0.96 0.50 -24.95
CA PRO A 70 -0.94 -0.38 -26.13
C PRO A 70 0.49 -0.79 -26.50
N CYS A 71 0.65 -2.01 -27.00
CA CYS A 71 1.89 -2.54 -27.55
C CYS A 71 1.61 -3.53 -28.68
N GLU A 72 2.66 -4.03 -29.33
CA GLU A 72 2.52 -5.17 -30.24
C GLU A 72 1.88 -6.36 -29.50
N GLY A 73 0.84 -6.95 -30.09
CA GLY A 73 0.12 -8.08 -29.50
C GLY A 73 -0.90 -7.74 -28.40
N GLY A 74 -1.13 -6.46 -28.08
CA GLY A 74 -2.22 -6.05 -27.18
C GLY A 74 -1.84 -4.89 -26.25
N TYR A 75 -1.81 -5.16 -24.95
CA TYR A 75 -1.57 -4.18 -23.89
C TYR A 75 -0.52 -4.67 -22.89
N THR A 76 0.34 -3.76 -22.44
CA THR A 76 1.36 -4.05 -21.42
C THR A 76 1.30 -3.05 -20.28
N TRP A 77 1.80 -3.44 -19.11
CA TRP A 77 1.89 -2.54 -17.96
C TRP A 77 2.89 -1.40 -18.23
N THR A 78 2.59 -0.21 -17.73
CA THR A 78 3.55 0.91 -17.67
C THR A 78 4.45 0.83 -16.43
N THR A 79 4.21 -0.18 -15.57
CA THR A 79 4.93 -0.41 -14.31
C THR A 79 6.41 -0.73 -14.56
N ASP A 80 7.32 -0.05 -13.85
CA ASP A 80 8.73 -0.42 -13.82
C ASP A 80 8.94 -1.71 -13.00
N LEU A 81 9.46 -2.77 -13.64
CA LEU A 81 9.66 -4.06 -12.98
C LEU A 81 10.65 -4.02 -11.80
N ARG A 82 11.54 -3.01 -11.72
CA ARG A 82 12.44 -2.84 -10.58
C ARG A 82 11.68 -2.64 -9.26
N LEU A 83 10.43 -2.17 -9.32
CA LEU A 83 9.57 -2.01 -8.15
C LEU A 83 9.13 -3.34 -7.53
N ARG A 84 9.31 -4.47 -8.23
CA ARG A 84 9.05 -5.82 -7.70
C ARG A 84 10.23 -6.39 -6.90
N GLY A 85 11.40 -5.76 -6.99
CA GLY A 85 12.59 -6.19 -6.27
C GLY A 85 12.53 -5.80 -4.78
N ALA A 86 13.27 -6.53 -3.95
CA ALA A 86 13.37 -6.21 -2.53
C ALA A 86 14.03 -4.84 -2.29
N SER A 87 13.72 -4.17 -1.19
CA SER A 87 14.42 -2.95 -0.78
C SER A 87 15.86 -3.26 -0.35
N ALA A 88 16.84 -2.40 -0.66
CA ALA A 88 18.22 -2.57 -0.20
C ALA A 88 18.34 -2.49 1.33
N VAL A 89 17.59 -1.57 1.92
CA VAL A 89 17.50 -1.35 3.37
C VAL A 89 16.03 -1.48 3.75
N LYS A 90 15.75 -2.28 4.78
CA LYS A 90 14.45 -2.35 5.44
C LYS A 90 14.54 -1.62 6.77
N LEU A 91 13.45 -1.02 7.20
CA LEU A 91 13.44 -0.25 8.45
C LEU A 91 13.45 -1.19 9.65
N THR A 92 14.25 -0.88 10.65
CA THR A 92 14.18 -1.54 11.95
C THR A 92 12.98 -1.03 12.74
N ALA A 93 12.57 -1.77 13.78
CA ALA A 93 11.48 -1.32 14.65
C ALA A 93 11.80 0.05 15.33
N GLY A 94 13.07 0.30 15.65
CA GLY A 94 13.52 1.58 16.20
C GLY A 94 13.37 2.73 15.19
N GLN A 95 13.76 2.51 13.93
CA GLN A 95 13.60 3.50 12.87
C GLN A 95 12.13 3.80 12.58
N ILE A 96 11.27 2.77 12.57
CA ILE A 96 9.83 2.94 12.41
C ILE A 96 9.26 3.81 13.55
N ARG A 97 9.57 3.49 14.81
CA ARG A 97 9.12 4.30 15.96
C ARG A 97 9.61 5.74 15.89
N ALA A 98 10.86 5.97 15.47
CA ALA A 98 11.41 7.31 15.31
C ALA A 98 10.65 8.12 14.23
N VAL A 99 10.30 7.49 13.11
CA VAL A 99 9.49 8.14 12.05
C VAL A 99 8.10 8.48 12.58
N LEU A 100 7.41 7.54 13.23
CA LEU A 100 6.08 7.78 13.78
C LEU A 100 6.09 8.85 14.88
N GLY A 101 7.08 8.83 15.78
CA GLY A 101 7.29 9.85 16.82
C GLY A 101 7.64 11.22 16.29
N GLY A 102 8.20 11.30 15.08
CA GLY A 102 8.47 12.56 14.39
C GLY A 102 7.23 13.24 13.79
N LEU A 103 6.07 12.58 13.77
CA LEU A 103 4.83 13.16 13.26
C LEU A 103 4.29 14.21 14.24
N SER A 104 4.53 15.48 13.91
CA SER A 104 4.09 16.62 14.72
C SER A 104 2.71 17.17 14.32
N MET A 105 2.23 16.87 13.12
CA MET A 105 0.94 17.32 12.62
C MET A 105 -0.22 16.44 13.13
N PRO A 106 -1.46 16.97 13.19
CA PRO A 106 -2.64 16.13 13.37
C PRO A 106 -2.67 15.04 12.29
N THR A 107 -2.89 13.81 12.72
CA THR A 107 -2.85 12.61 11.87
C THR A 107 -4.12 11.80 12.06
N LEU A 108 -4.84 11.54 10.97
CA LEU A 108 -5.95 10.59 10.93
C LEU A 108 -5.46 9.26 10.38
N LEU A 109 -5.67 8.18 11.11
CA LEU A 109 -5.53 6.81 10.63
C LEU A 109 -6.91 6.17 10.53
N LEU A 110 -7.35 5.90 9.30
CA LEU A 110 -8.55 5.11 9.01
C LEU A 110 -8.14 3.67 8.73
N MET A 111 -8.51 2.74 9.61
CA MET A 111 -8.23 1.32 9.47
C MET A 111 -9.46 0.61 8.88
N ALA A 112 -9.28 -0.20 7.85
CA ALA A 112 -10.34 -1.04 7.32
C ALA A 112 -10.53 -2.26 8.23
N GLU A 113 -11.78 -2.62 8.56
CA GLU A 113 -12.09 -3.75 9.44
C GLU A 113 -11.46 -5.06 8.96
N ASP A 114 -11.54 -5.32 7.64
CA ASP A 114 -10.97 -6.51 7.02
C ASP A 114 -9.50 -6.35 6.59
N GLY A 115 -8.95 -5.14 6.74
CA GLY A 115 -7.56 -4.77 6.47
C GLY A 115 -6.72 -4.71 7.76
N LEU A 116 -6.10 -3.56 8.02
CA LEU A 116 -5.30 -3.36 9.23
C LEU A 116 -6.12 -3.49 10.53
N GLY A 117 -7.44 -3.36 10.48
CA GLY A 117 -8.34 -3.59 11.62
C GLY A 117 -8.18 -4.98 12.26
N LYS A 118 -7.72 -5.98 11.50
CA LYS A 118 -7.37 -7.32 11.99
C LYS A 118 -6.06 -7.38 12.78
N HIS A 119 -5.33 -6.28 12.87
CA HIS A 119 -4.01 -6.19 13.49
C HIS A 119 -4.00 -5.19 14.65
N PRO A 120 -4.59 -5.52 15.82
CA PRO A 120 -4.72 -4.60 16.96
C PRO A 120 -3.37 -4.09 17.49
N ALA A 121 -2.29 -4.85 17.32
CA ALA A 121 -0.94 -4.43 17.68
C ALA A 121 -0.47 -3.19 16.90
N LEU A 122 -0.87 -3.04 15.63
CA LEU A 122 -0.55 -1.85 14.84
C LEU A 122 -1.30 -0.62 15.34
N ALA A 123 -2.57 -0.78 15.71
CA ALA A 123 -3.35 0.30 16.30
C ALA A 123 -2.76 0.76 17.65
N ALA A 124 -2.30 -0.20 18.47
CA ALA A 124 -1.61 0.12 19.73
C ALA A 124 -0.28 0.85 19.49
N ALA A 125 0.55 0.37 18.56
CA ALA A 125 1.81 1.00 18.20
C ALA A 125 1.61 2.43 17.65
N ALA A 126 0.57 2.66 16.83
CA ALA A 126 0.20 3.99 16.34
C ALA A 126 -0.12 4.93 17.49
N ARG A 127 -1.02 4.53 18.40
CA ARG A 127 -1.42 5.34 19.57
C ARG A 127 -0.25 5.65 20.50
N GLN A 128 0.69 4.72 20.66
CA GLN A 128 1.87 4.92 21.49
C GLN A 128 2.90 5.85 20.84
N SER A 129 2.99 5.85 19.51
CA SER A 129 4.08 6.52 18.80
C SER A 129 3.69 7.87 18.20
N ILE A 130 2.41 8.12 17.90
CA ILE A 130 1.94 9.33 17.21
C ILE A 130 1.18 10.21 18.19
N ALA A 131 1.75 11.37 18.54
CA ALA A 131 1.20 12.25 19.57
C ALA A 131 -0.20 12.80 19.22
N ASN A 132 -0.39 13.27 17.99
CA ASN A 132 -1.62 13.91 17.53
C ASN A 132 -2.47 12.97 16.65
N LEU A 133 -2.72 11.76 17.14
CA LEU A 133 -3.42 10.71 16.39
C LEU A 133 -4.93 10.70 16.66
N GLN A 134 -5.71 10.77 15.59
CA GLN A 134 -7.09 10.31 15.53
C GLN A 134 -7.10 8.96 14.82
N LEU A 135 -7.54 7.91 15.50
CA LEU A 135 -7.64 6.56 14.94
C LEU A 135 -9.11 6.17 14.88
N GLU A 136 -9.59 5.85 13.68
CA GLU A 136 -10.93 5.33 13.46
C GLU A 136 -10.89 4.05 12.63
N THR A 137 -11.95 3.26 12.75
CA THR A 137 -12.16 2.05 11.95
C THR A 137 -13.34 2.26 11.01
N VAL A 138 -13.26 1.69 9.82
CA VAL A 138 -14.27 1.74 8.77
C VAL A 138 -14.49 0.34 8.21
N ALA A 139 -15.76 -0.02 7.97
CA ALA A 139 -16.12 -1.31 7.39
C ALA A 139 -15.48 -1.54 6.01
N GLY A 140 -15.25 -2.82 5.67
CA GLY A 140 -14.71 -3.24 4.39
C GLY A 140 -13.22 -3.59 4.41
N GLY A 141 -12.67 -3.82 3.21
CA GLY A 141 -11.29 -4.28 3.01
C GLY A 141 -10.28 -3.16 2.81
N HIS A 142 -9.02 -3.56 2.55
CA HIS A 142 -7.88 -2.66 2.36
C HIS A 142 -8.12 -1.55 1.33
N HIS A 143 -8.79 -1.88 0.22
CA HIS A 143 -9.14 -0.93 -0.83
C HIS A 143 -10.48 -0.24 -0.61
N GLY A 144 -11.03 -0.23 0.61
CA GLY A 144 -12.37 0.31 0.90
C GLY A 144 -12.59 1.75 0.42
N HIS A 145 -11.54 2.55 0.34
CA HIS A 145 -11.57 3.90 -0.23
C HIS A 145 -11.88 3.96 -1.74
N MET A 146 -11.82 2.83 -2.46
CA MET A 146 -12.18 2.66 -3.86
C MET A 146 -13.44 1.79 -4.05
N GLU A 147 -14.06 1.33 -2.96
CA GLU A 147 -15.14 0.34 -2.98
C GLU A 147 -16.37 0.86 -2.22
N ALA A 148 -17.29 -0.03 -1.82
CA ALA A 148 -18.54 0.31 -1.14
C ALA A 148 -18.42 1.32 0.04
N PRO A 149 -17.40 1.27 0.94
CA PRO A 149 -17.33 2.20 2.07
C PRO A 149 -16.77 3.59 1.71
N VAL A 150 -16.55 3.91 0.42
CA VAL A 150 -15.96 5.18 -0.04
C VAL A 150 -16.66 6.43 0.52
N VAL A 151 -17.98 6.43 0.65
CA VAL A 151 -18.74 7.57 1.19
C VAL A 151 -18.41 7.78 2.67
N ALA A 152 -18.31 6.70 3.45
CA ALA A 152 -17.93 6.78 4.85
C ALA A 152 -16.49 7.28 5.00
N VAL A 153 -15.55 6.73 4.22
CA VAL A 153 -14.15 7.17 4.17
C VAL A 153 -14.07 8.66 3.87
N ALA A 154 -14.70 9.13 2.78
CA ALA A 154 -14.70 10.53 2.38
C ALA A 154 -15.28 11.45 3.45
N SER A 155 -16.38 11.05 4.11
CA SER A 155 -16.99 11.80 5.20
C SER A 155 -16.04 11.98 6.39
N ARG A 156 -15.33 10.93 6.80
CA ARG A 156 -14.33 11.01 7.88
C ARG A 156 -13.15 11.92 7.53
N ILE A 157 -12.64 11.79 6.31
CA ILE A 157 -11.55 12.64 5.81
C ILE A 157 -11.98 14.11 5.81
N ASN A 158 -13.15 14.43 5.23
CA ASN A 158 -13.63 15.80 5.15
C ASN A 158 -13.81 16.42 6.53
N ARG A 159 -14.39 15.67 7.48
CA ARG A 159 -14.51 16.11 8.88
C ARG A 159 -13.14 16.44 9.46
N PHE A 160 -12.17 15.55 9.32
CA PHE A 160 -10.82 15.75 9.86
C PHE A 160 -10.07 16.92 9.22
N LEU A 161 -10.32 17.22 7.94
CA LEU A 161 -9.67 18.33 7.24
C LEU A 161 -10.31 19.70 7.51
N GLN A 162 -11.59 19.73 7.90
CA GLN A 162 -12.34 20.95 8.20
C GLN A 162 -11.99 21.57 9.57
N TYR A 163 -11.48 20.77 10.50
CA TYR A 163 -10.94 21.22 11.80
C TYR A 163 -9.44 21.33 11.74
#